data_AF-A0A7W1RZR9-F1
#
_entry.id   AF-A0A7W1RZR9-F1
#
_cell.length_a   1.000
_cell.length_b   1.000
_cell.length_c   1.000
_cell.angle_alpha   90.00
_cell.angle_beta   90.00
_cell.angle_gamma   90.00
#
_symmetry.space_group_name_H-M   'P 1'
#
loop_
_entity.id
_entity.type
_entity.pdbx_description
1 polymer ?
#
loop_
_entity_poly.entity_id
_entity_poly.type
_entity_poly.pdbx_seq_one_letter_code
_entity_poly.pdbx_strand_id
1 'polypeptide(L)'
;MLNQSFIFARGMTEELERALWAHGLTSWDLLRRHPAEAAEVLGAGRAQKLNEAVGEAQQALDRRDLAWFRANWPERELWRLWKGFCADAQVALIDIETTGLTPGYDQITVIGLSDGVVARAFVAGRPQPGDDQLEKFIEHIRSYHLIATFNGAAFDVPFIEKHFREAGFKFEMPHIDLLPPARSLGLGGGLKDMEKQLGIVRDADIKDIRGHEAILLWGAWKNGDANAYRRLTTYCKADCVNLRAFGETVWRRQWDKIFTPHAREVDFDRINGQQMSLF
;
A
#
# COMPACT_ATOMS: atom_id res chain seq x y z
N MET A 1 -3.46 12.21 3.60
CA MET A 1 -3.73 11.91 2.18
C MET A 1 -2.48 12.18 1.34
N LEU A 2 -2.36 11.62 0.13
CA LEU A 2 -1.19 11.77 -0.74
C LEU A 2 -0.74 13.23 -0.91
N ASN A 3 -1.68 14.10 -1.30
CA ASN A 3 -1.44 15.52 -1.56
C ASN A 3 -1.13 16.36 -0.32
N GLN A 4 -1.07 15.74 0.86
CA GLN A 4 -0.65 16.38 2.11
C GLN A 4 0.79 16.03 2.50
N SER A 5 1.48 15.20 1.70
CA SER A 5 2.86 14.81 1.97
C SER A 5 3.81 15.41 0.95
N PHE A 6 4.96 15.91 1.42
CA PHE A 6 6.06 16.44 0.62
C PHE A 6 7.29 15.53 0.65
N ILE A 7 7.23 14.41 1.40
CA ILE A 7 8.37 13.54 1.72
C ILE A 7 9.09 12.95 0.50
N PHE A 8 8.42 12.90 -0.65
CA PHE A 8 9.00 12.47 -1.92
C PHE A 8 10.00 13.47 -2.51
N ALA A 9 9.92 14.75 -2.13
CA ALA A 9 10.81 15.77 -2.64
C ALA A 9 12.25 15.54 -2.16
N ARG A 10 13.21 15.65 -3.07
CA ARG A 10 14.63 15.37 -2.77
C ARG A 10 15.13 16.25 -1.62
N GLY A 11 15.63 15.61 -0.57
CA GLY A 11 16.14 16.29 0.63
C GLY A 11 15.06 16.73 1.62
N MET A 12 13.80 16.39 1.38
CA MET A 12 12.74 16.51 2.38
C MET A 12 12.93 15.45 3.46
N THR A 13 12.90 15.87 4.72
CA THR A 13 12.88 14.99 5.89
C THR A 13 11.52 15.11 6.57
N GLU A 14 11.15 14.16 7.43
CA GLU A 14 9.93 14.28 8.24
C GLU A 14 9.92 15.56 9.09
N GLU A 15 11.09 15.99 9.59
CA GLU A 15 11.21 17.22 10.39
C GLU A 15 10.88 18.46 9.56
N LEU A 16 11.40 18.56 8.33
CA LEU A 16 11.10 19.68 7.42
C LEU A 16 9.64 19.63 6.95
N GLU A 17 9.11 18.44 6.69
CA GLU A 17 7.72 18.25 6.31
C GLU A 17 6.78 18.72 7.43
N ARG A 18 7.07 18.34 8.68
CA ARG A 18 6.33 18.80 9.87
C ARG A 18 6.45 20.31 10.10
N ALA A 19 7.61 20.90 9.81
CA ALA A 19 7.78 22.35 9.91
C ALA A 19 6.88 23.10 8.92
N LEU A 20 6.75 22.61 7.68
CA LEU A 20 5.81 23.16 6.69
C LEU A 20 4.36 23.03 7.16
N TRP A 21 3.97 21.85 7.66
CA TRP A 21 2.63 21.63 8.20
C TRP A 21 2.31 22.55 9.38
N ALA A 22 3.29 22.77 10.27
CA ALA A 22 3.15 23.66 11.44
C ALA A 22 3.11 25.14 11.07
N HIS A 23 3.64 25.48 9.90
CA HIS A 23 3.51 26.81 9.31
C HIS A 23 2.18 27.01 8.57
N GLY A 24 1.40 25.94 8.37
CA GLY A 24 0.09 26.00 7.70
C GLY A 24 0.10 25.48 6.27
N LEU A 25 1.25 25.12 5.72
CA LEU A 25 1.38 24.53 4.39
C LEU A 25 1.11 23.03 4.44
N THR A 26 -0.17 22.66 4.57
CA THR A 26 -0.61 21.27 4.80
C THR A 26 -0.93 20.48 3.53
N SER A 27 -0.85 21.11 2.35
CA SER A 27 -1.15 20.45 1.08
C SER A 27 -0.35 21.01 -0.09
N TRP A 28 -0.28 20.23 -1.18
CA TRP A 28 0.27 20.64 -2.46
C TRP A 28 -0.40 21.89 -3.03
N ASP A 29 -1.71 22.04 -2.81
CA ASP A 29 -2.45 23.23 -3.25
C ASP A 29 -2.04 24.48 -2.49
N LEU A 30 -1.99 24.40 -1.15
CA LEU A 30 -1.54 25.50 -0.31
C LEU A 30 -0.12 25.92 -0.65
N LEU A 31 0.79 24.96 -0.86
CA LEU A 31 2.16 25.24 -1.25
C LEU A 31 2.27 25.95 -2.59
N ARG A 32 1.49 25.54 -3.60
CA ARG A 32 1.51 26.18 -4.93
C ARG A 32 0.90 27.58 -4.92
N ARG A 33 -0.13 27.82 -4.10
CA ARG A 33 -0.75 29.15 -3.96
C ARG A 33 0.11 30.11 -3.15
N HIS A 34 0.82 29.59 -2.15
CA HIS A 34 1.59 30.39 -1.19
C HIS A 34 3.08 29.97 -1.14
N PRO A 35 3.83 30.02 -2.25
CA PRO A 35 5.21 29.55 -2.30
C PRO A 35 6.17 30.40 -1.44
N ALA A 36 5.82 31.66 -1.16
CA ALA A 36 6.59 32.54 -0.28
C ALA A 36 6.66 32.00 1.16
N GLU A 37 5.56 31.41 1.66
CA GLU A 37 5.49 30.81 3.00
C GLU A 37 6.45 29.62 3.13
N ALA A 38 6.61 28.85 2.06
CA ALA A 38 7.57 27.75 2.04
C ALA A 38 9.02 28.26 2.07
N ALA A 39 9.28 29.44 1.48
CA ALA A 39 10.59 30.07 1.50
C ALA A 39 10.97 30.60 2.89
N GLU A 40 10.00 31.03 3.70
CA GLU A 40 10.25 31.40 5.10
C GLU A 40 10.70 30.20 5.95
N VAL A 41 10.14 29.01 5.69
CA VAL A 41 10.45 27.78 6.44
C VAL A 41 11.73 27.11 5.95
N LEU A 42 11.93 27.01 4.63
CA LEU A 42 12.99 26.18 4.02
C LEU A 42 14.15 26.98 3.42
N GLY A 43 13.96 28.29 3.23
CA GLY A 43 14.79 29.13 2.37
C GLY A 43 14.38 29.05 0.89
N ALA A 44 14.52 30.17 0.18
CA ALA A 44 14.02 30.35 -1.20
C ALA A 44 14.41 29.24 -2.17
N GLY A 45 15.69 28.83 -2.19
CA GLY A 45 16.16 27.81 -3.13
C GLY A 45 15.58 26.40 -2.87
N ARG A 46 15.31 26.04 -1.62
CA ARG A 46 14.66 24.75 -1.30
C ARG A 46 13.15 24.82 -1.57
N ALA A 47 12.52 25.94 -1.24
CA ALA A 47 11.11 26.16 -1.51
C ALA A 47 10.78 26.11 -3.01
N GLN A 48 11.61 26.73 -3.85
CA GLN A 48 11.46 26.66 -5.31
C GLN A 48 11.52 25.20 -5.81
N LYS A 49 12.55 24.44 -5.41
CA LYS A 49 12.69 23.03 -5.80
C LYS A 49 11.54 22.16 -5.31
N LEU A 50 11.02 22.45 -4.11
CA LEU A 50 9.86 21.76 -3.59
C LEU A 50 8.60 22.07 -4.41
N ASN A 51 8.39 23.33 -4.78
CA ASN A 51 7.26 23.71 -5.63
C ASN A 51 7.33 23.07 -7.03
N GLU A 52 8.53 23.00 -7.62
CA GLU A 52 8.79 22.27 -8.87
C GLU A 52 8.45 20.78 -8.71
N ALA A 53 8.97 20.12 -7.67
CA ALA A 53 8.70 18.71 -7.39
C ALA A 53 7.20 18.42 -7.15
N VAL A 54 6.49 19.31 -6.46
CA VAL A 54 5.03 19.21 -6.27
C VAL A 54 4.29 19.37 -7.61
N GLY A 55 4.75 20.26 -8.48
CA GLY A 55 4.22 20.39 -9.84
C GLY A 55 4.39 19.11 -10.66
N GLU A 56 5.56 18.49 -10.61
CA GLU A 56 5.84 17.20 -11.26
C GLU A 56 4.95 16.08 -10.69
N ALA A 57 4.84 15.99 -9.36
CA ALA A 57 4.00 15.00 -8.69
C ALA A 57 2.52 15.15 -9.05
N GLN A 58 2.02 16.39 -9.16
CA GLN A 58 0.64 16.66 -9.59
C GLN A 58 0.42 16.20 -11.03
N GLN A 59 1.34 16.50 -11.95
CA GLN A 59 1.25 16.03 -13.34
C GLN A 59 1.35 14.50 -13.45
N ALA A 60 2.17 13.86 -12.61
CA ALA A 60 2.24 12.41 -12.52
C ALA A 60 0.92 11.81 -12.02
N LEU A 61 0.31 12.43 -11.00
CA LEU A 61 -0.99 12.01 -10.46
C LEU A 61 -2.11 12.15 -11.50
N ASP A 62 -2.19 13.28 -12.19
CA ASP A 62 -3.20 13.57 -13.21
C ASP A 62 -3.12 12.57 -14.38
N ARG A 63 -1.91 12.15 -14.75
CA ARG A 63 -1.65 11.15 -15.80
C ARG A 63 -1.69 9.70 -15.30
N ARG A 64 -1.89 9.47 -13.99
CA ARG A 64 -1.78 8.16 -13.34
C ARG A 64 -0.46 7.45 -13.64
N ASP A 65 0.64 8.19 -13.60
CA ASP A 65 1.98 7.67 -13.88
C ASP A 65 2.51 6.80 -12.72
N LEU A 66 2.15 5.52 -12.74
CA LEU A 66 2.49 4.55 -11.70
C LEU A 66 4.00 4.38 -11.54
N ALA A 67 4.73 4.40 -12.66
CA ALA A 67 6.18 4.24 -12.69
C ALA A 67 6.88 5.42 -12.00
N TRP A 68 6.38 6.65 -12.21
CA TRP A 68 6.89 7.82 -11.51
C TRP A 68 6.75 7.69 -10.00
N PHE A 69 5.57 7.28 -9.49
CA PHE A 69 5.38 7.13 -8.04
C PHE A 69 6.23 6.00 -7.46
N ARG A 70 6.37 4.88 -8.18
CA ARG A 70 7.27 3.79 -7.75
C ARG A 70 8.73 4.25 -7.66
N ALA A 71 9.18 5.09 -8.59
CA ALA A 71 10.57 5.53 -8.67
C ALA A 71 10.92 6.70 -7.72
N ASN A 72 9.96 7.61 -7.47
CA ASN A 72 10.22 8.86 -6.74
C ASN A 72 9.76 8.83 -5.29
N TRP A 73 8.92 7.88 -4.89
CA TRP A 73 8.46 7.80 -3.50
C TRP A 73 9.43 6.98 -2.64
N PRO A 74 9.82 7.45 -1.45
CA PRO A 74 10.67 6.66 -0.55
C PRO A 74 9.99 5.37 -0.12
N GLU A 75 10.69 4.24 -0.22
CA GLU A 75 10.13 2.91 0.05
C GLU A 75 9.43 2.81 1.42
N ARG A 76 10.05 3.37 2.46
CA ARG A 76 9.51 3.40 3.83
C ARG A 76 8.28 4.28 4.00
N GLU A 77 8.00 5.15 3.04
CA GLU A 77 6.91 6.12 3.06
C GLU A 77 5.79 5.78 2.06
N LEU A 78 5.90 4.66 1.33
CA LEU A 78 4.91 4.22 0.35
C LEU A 78 3.52 4.01 0.97
N TRP A 79 3.45 3.72 2.27
CA TRP A 79 2.19 3.63 3.02
C TRP A 79 1.34 4.90 2.93
N ARG A 80 1.93 6.07 2.67
CA ARG A 80 1.21 7.34 2.49
C ARG A 80 0.35 7.38 1.23
N LEU A 81 0.65 6.54 0.23
CA LEU A 81 -0.14 6.39 -0.99
C LEU A 81 -1.50 5.71 -0.75
N TRP A 82 -1.72 5.11 0.43
CA TRP A 82 -2.97 4.41 0.77
C TRP A 82 -4.23 5.27 0.55
N LYS A 83 -4.15 6.57 0.81
CA LYS A 83 -5.25 7.53 0.54
C LYS A 83 -4.82 8.63 -0.41
N GLY A 84 -5.62 8.84 -1.46
CA GLY A 84 -5.48 9.96 -2.39
C GLY A 84 -4.63 9.67 -3.63
N PHE A 85 -4.07 8.46 -3.76
CA PHE A 85 -3.34 8.05 -4.96
C PHE A 85 -4.24 7.48 -6.06
N CYS A 86 -5.12 6.54 -5.70
CA CYS A 86 -6.10 5.95 -6.60
C CYS A 86 -7.41 5.69 -5.85
N ALA A 87 -8.46 5.29 -6.57
CA ALA A 87 -9.71 4.90 -5.92
C ALA A 87 -9.50 3.62 -5.09
N ASP A 88 -10.25 3.49 -4.01
CA ASP A 88 -10.16 2.36 -3.09
C ASP A 88 -10.32 0.97 -3.78
N ALA A 89 -11.12 0.87 -4.84
CA ALA A 89 -11.30 -0.35 -5.64
C ALA A 89 -10.17 -0.61 -6.67
N GLN A 90 -9.18 0.27 -6.73
CA GLN A 90 -8.00 0.13 -7.60
C GLN A 90 -6.74 -0.30 -6.82
N VAL A 91 -6.90 -0.60 -5.53
CA VAL A 91 -5.86 -1.17 -4.68
C VAL A 91 -5.97 -2.70 -4.74
N ALA A 92 -4.94 -3.35 -5.27
CA ALA A 92 -4.81 -4.79 -5.27
C ALA A 92 -4.28 -5.27 -3.92
N LEU A 93 -5.14 -5.93 -3.16
CA LEU A 93 -4.81 -6.60 -1.90
C LEU A 93 -4.40 -8.03 -2.23
N ILE A 94 -3.13 -8.37 -2.01
CA ILE A 94 -2.53 -9.63 -2.48
C ILE A 94 -1.94 -10.39 -1.31
N ASP A 95 -2.13 -11.70 -1.35
CA ASP A 95 -1.51 -12.70 -0.48
C ASP A 95 -1.28 -13.98 -1.31
N ILE A 96 -0.26 -14.77 -0.97
CA ILE A 96 0.06 -16.03 -1.67
C ILE A 96 0.23 -17.20 -0.72
N GLU A 97 -0.10 -18.39 -1.23
CA GLU A 97 0.21 -19.66 -0.60
C GLU A 97 1.23 -20.42 -1.43
N THR A 98 2.27 -20.96 -0.78
CA THR A 98 3.39 -21.61 -1.45
C THR A 98 3.67 -22.99 -0.86
N THR A 99 4.46 -23.81 -1.56
CA THR A 99 4.92 -25.12 -1.04
C THR A 99 6.03 -24.99 0.01
N GLY A 100 6.57 -23.78 0.21
CA GLY A 100 7.70 -23.48 1.08
C GLY A 100 8.15 -22.03 0.93
N LEU A 101 9.31 -21.67 1.47
CA LEU A 101 9.67 -20.27 1.68
C LEU A 101 10.67 -19.68 0.67
N THR A 102 11.16 -20.48 -0.28
CA THR A 102 12.27 -20.08 -1.17
C THR A 102 11.79 -19.81 -2.59
N PRO A 103 11.77 -18.55 -3.07
CA PRO A 103 11.33 -18.23 -4.43
C PRO A 103 12.06 -19.07 -5.48
N GLY A 104 11.31 -19.75 -6.35
CA GLY A 104 11.79 -20.56 -7.47
C GLY A 104 12.58 -21.82 -7.12
N TYR A 105 12.63 -22.18 -5.84
CA TYR A 105 12.74 -23.58 -5.44
C TYR A 105 11.33 -24.09 -5.11
N ASP A 106 10.60 -23.33 -4.30
CA ASP A 106 9.19 -23.56 -3.98
C ASP A 106 8.25 -22.97 -5.03
N GLN A 107 7.05 -23.55 -5.11
CA GLN A 107 6.01 -23.18 -6.08
C GLN A 107 4.90 -22.39 -5.40
N ILE A 108 4.31 -21.45 -6.15
CA ILE A 108 3.04 -20.83 -5.77
C ILE A 108 1.93 -21.85 -6.01
N THR A 109 1.08 -22.02 -5.00
CA THR A 109 -0.09 -22.90 -5.03
C THR A 109 -1.37 -22.11 -5.25
N VAL A 110 -1.51 -20.96 -4.58
CA VAL A 110 -2.64 -20.05 -4.70
C VAL A 110 -2.13 -18.61 -4.67
N ILE A 111 -2.68 -17.74 -5.51
CA ILE A 111 -2.59 -16.29 -5.38
C ILE A 111 -3.99 -15.79 -5.05
N GLY A 112 -4.13 -15.10 -3.92
CA GLY A 112 -5.33 -14.34 -3.60
C GLY A 112 -5.23 -12.92 -4.17
N LEU A 113 -6.37 -12.38 -4.59
CA LEU A 113 -6.49 -10.99 -5.01
C LEU A 113 -7.84 -10.44 -4.58
N SER A 114 -7.83 -9.28 -3.92
CA SER A 114 -9.04 -8.55 -3.57
C SER A 114 -8.91 -7.06 -3.84
N ASP A 115 -10.02 -6.41 -4.19
CA ASP A 115 -10.16 -4.94 -4.27
C ASP A 115 -10.91 -4.36 -3.07
N GLY A 116 -11.24 -5.20 -2.08
CA GLY A 116 -12.10 -4.88 -0.94
C GLY A 116 -13.60 -5.12 -1.18
N VAL A 117 -14.00 -5.45 -2.41
CA VAL A 117 -15.38 -5.79 -2.80
C VAL A 117 -15.46 -7.23 -3.30
N VAL A 118 -14.57 -7.62 -4.19
CA VAL A 118 -14.47 -8.95 -4.79
C VAL A 118 -13.16 -9.60 -4.40
N ALA A 119 -13.20 -10.86 -3.98
CA ALA A 119 -12.02 -11.68 -3.73
C ALA A 119 -11.95 -12.84 -4.71
N ARG A 120 -10.78 -13.04 -5.32
CA ARG A 120 -10.49 -14.10 -6.29
C ARG A 120 -9.33 -14.96 -5.77
N ALA A 121 -9.36 -16.24 -6.10
CA ALA A 121 -8.21 -17.10 -5.98
C ALA A 121 -7.78 -17.59 -7.36
N PHE A 122 -6.48 -17.54 -7.63
CA PHE A 122 -5.84 -18.10 -8.80
C PHE A 122 -5.03 -19.31 -8.34
N VAL A 123 -5.36 -20.51 -8.82
CA VAL A 123 -4.87 -21.75 -8.25
C VAL A 123 -4.04 -22.55 -9.26
N ALA A 124 -2.90 -23.07 -8.81
CA ALA A 124 -2.03 -23.91 -9.61
C ALA A 124 -2.73 -25.23 -10.02
N GLY A 125 -2.47 -25.68 -11.25
CA GLY A 125 -2.93 -26.98 -11.73
C GLY A 125 -4.42 -27.02 -12.06
N ARG A 126 -5.26 -27.50 -11.13
CA ARG A 126 -6.68 -27.81 -11.38
C ARG A 126 -7.60 -26.96 -10.48
N PRO A 127 -7.88 -25.69 -10.82
CA PRO A 127 -8.84 -24.89 -10.07
C PRO A 127 -10.23 -25.56 -10.07
N GLN A 128 -10.98 -25.38 -9.00
CA GLN A 128 -12.38 -25.80 -8.90
C GLN A 128 -13.31 -24.70 -9.46
N PRO A 129 -14.57 -25.03 -9.80
CA PRO A 129 -15.54 -24.02 -10.23
C PRO A 129 -15.62 -22.84 -9.26
N GLY A 130 -15.43 -21.63 -9.78
CA GLY A 130 -15.46 -20.38 -9.01
C GLY A 130 -14.09 -19.74 -8.78
N ASP A 131 -13.00 -20.47 -8.97
CA ASP A 131 -11.63 -19.95 -8.90
C ASP A 131 -10.94 -20.05 -10.28
N ASP A 132 -9.90 -19.26 -10.50
CA ASP A 132 -9.23 -19.11 -11.80
C ASP A 132 -7.91 -19.91 -11.87
N GLN A 133 -7.41 -20.13 -13.08
CA GLN A 133 -6.05 -20.65 -13.30
C GLN A 133 -5.01 -19.63 -12.85
N LEU A 134 -3.89 -20.12 -12.31
CA LEU A 134 -2.80 -19.30 -11.77
C LEU A 134 -2.32 -18.23 -12.77
N GLU A 135 -2.21 -18.61 -14.05
CA GLU A 135 -1.71 -17.77 -15.14
C GLU A 135 -2.60 -16.56 -15.42
N LYS A 136 -3.90 -16.62 -15.11
CA LYS A 136 -4.81 -15.48 -15.31
C LYS A 136 -4.54 -14.32 -14.36
N PHE A 137 -3.73 -14.52 -13.31
CA PHE A 137 -3.38 -13.47 -12.37
C PHE A 137 -2.75 -12.25 -13.08
N ILE A 138 -1.83 -12.49 -14.03
CA ILE A 138 -1.10 -11.39 -14.72
C ILE A 138 -2.01 -10.53 -15.61
N GLU A 139 -3.17 -11.04 -16.02
CA GLU A 139 -4.17 -10.28 -16.77
C GLU A 139 -5.02 -9.42 -15.82
N HIS A 140 -5.47 -10.01 -14.71
CA HIS A 140 -6.34 -9.35 -13.74
C HIS A 140 -5.63 -8.23 -13.00
N ILE A 141 -4.34 -8.41 -12.67
CA ILE A 141 -3.61 -7.43 -11.88
C ILE A 141 -3.36 -6.11 -12.64
N ARG A 142 -3.47 -6.10 -13.98
CA ARG A 142 -3.25 -4.92 -14.83
C ARG A 142 -4.29 -3.82 -14.64
N SER A 143 -5.48 -4.11 -14.11
CA SER A 143 -6.51 -3.09 -13.88
C SER A 143 -6.29 -2.28 -12.61
N TYR A 144 -5.33 -2.67 -11.78
CA TYR A 144 -5.03 -2.05 -10.50
C TYR A 144 -3.91 -1.00 -10.66
N HIS A 145 -3.88 -0.05 -9.72
CA HIS A 145 -2.91 1.05 -9.75
C HIS A 145 -1.95 1.01 -8.57
N LEU A 146 -2.30 0.31 -7.49
CA LEU A 146 -1.53 0.23 -6.25
C LEU A 146 -1.61 -1.21 -5.74
N ILE A 147 -0.49 -1.74 -5.27
CA ILE A 147 -0.46 -3.07 -4.64
C ILE A 147 -0.29 -2.88 -3.14
N ALA A 148 -1.00 -3.68 -2.34
CA ALA A 148 -0.75 -3.79 -0.92
C ALA A 148 -0.67 -5.26 -0.49
N THR A 149 0.33 -5.57 0.31
CA THR A 149 0.58 -6.91 0.87
C THR A 149 0.98 -6.82 2.33
N PHE A 150 1.06 -7.96 3.01
CA PHE A 150 1.68 -8.06 4.32
C PHE A 150 3.00 -8.84 4.21
N ASN A 151 4.13 -8.18 4.46
CA ASN A 151 5.48 -8.77 4.30
C ASN A 151 5.83 -9.18 2.85
N GLY A 152 5.06 -8.70 1.86
CA GLY A 152 5.23 -9.18 0.50
C GLY A 152 6.42 -8.59 -0.25
N ALA A 153 7.07 -7.54 0.27
CA ALA A 153 8.32 -7.06 -0.34
C ALA A 153 9.42 -8.11 -0.18
N ALA A 154 9.42 -8.83 0.95
CA ALA A 154 10.34 -9.90 1.25
C ALA A 154 9.87 -11.28 0.75
N PHE A 155 8.60 -11.43 0.37
CA PHE A 155 7.98 -12.73 0.09
C PHE A 155 7.13 -12.76 -1.18
N ASP A 156 5.91 -12.22 -1.15
CA ASP A 156 4.91 -12.33 -2.21
C ASP A 156 5.42 -11.82 -3.58
N VAL A 157 5.94 -10.59 -3.60
CA VAL A 157 6.44 -9.92 -4.80
C VAL A 157 7.55 -10.73 -5.48
N PRO A 158 8.66 -11.09 -4.79
CA PRO A 158 9.70 -11.89 -5.43
C PRO A 158 9.24 -13.30 -5.83
N PHE A 159 8.28 -13.91 -5.12
CA PHE A 159 7.68 -15.17 -5.55
C PHE A 159 6.92 -15.03 -6.87
N ILE A 160 6.01 -14.05 -6.95
CA ILE A 160 5.17 -13.83 -8.13
C ILE A 160 6.04 -13.45 -9.34
N GLU A 161 6.96 -12.49 -9.20
CA GLU A 161 7.83 -12.06 -10.29
C GLU A 161 8.75 -13.20 -10.77
N LYS A 162 9.23 -14.06 -9.86
CA LYS A 162 10.04 -15.21 -10.24
C LYS A 162 9.19 -16.30 -10.92
N HIS A 163 7.98 -16.55 -10.45
CA HIS A 163 7.07 -17.53 -11.02
C HIS A 163 6.68 -17.15 -12.46
N PHE A 164 6.36 -15.89 -12.73
CA PHE A 164 5.96 -15.41 -14.06
C PHE A 164 7.10 -14.80 -14.89
N ARG A 165 8.35 -15.12 -14.56
CA ARG A 165 9.53 -14.55 -15.23
C ARG A 165 9.58 -14.86 -16.72
N GLU A 166 9.19 -16.07 -17.12
CA GLU A 166 9.18 -16.48 -18.53
C GLU A 166 8.14 -15.71 -19.35
N ALA A 167 7.05 -15.25 -18.71
CA ALA A 167 6.07 -14.35 -19.30
C ALA A 167 6.52 -12.87 -19.31
N GLY A 168 7.74 -12.58 -18.85
CA GLY A 168 8.26 -11.21 -18.73
C GLY A 168 7.53 -10.35 -17.69
N PHE A 169 6.82 -10.96 -16.75
CA PHE A 169 6.02 -10.23 -15.79
C PHE A 169 6.89 -9.58 -14.70
N LYS A 170 6.62 -8.31 -14.43
CA LYS A 170 7.15 -7.56 -13.31
C LYS A 170 6.07 -6.61 -12.80
N PHE A 171 6.02 -6.37 -11.49
CA PHE A 171 5.12 -5.34 -10.99
C PHE A 171 5.65 -3.96 -11.39
N GLU A 172 4.76 -3.14 -11.96
CA GLU A 172 5.04 -1.76 -12.35
C GLU A 172 4.43 -0.73 -11.40
N MET A 173 3.36 -1.12 -10.69
CA MET A 173 2.67 -0.33 -9.68
C MET A 173 3.57 -0.05 -8.47
N PRO A 174 3.36 1.08 -7.76
CA PRO A 174 3.84 1.24 -6.40
C PRO A 174 3.31 0.12 -5.50
N HIS A 175 4.12 -0.30 -4.52
CA HIS A 175 3.80 -1.41 -3.63
C HIS A 175 3.90 -0.97 -2.17
N ILE A 176 2.80 -1.11 -1.44
CA ILE A 176 2.73 -0.90 0.00
C ILE A 176 2.91 -2.24 0.69
N ASP A 177 4.07 -2.45 1.32
CA ASP A 177 4.21 -3.48 2.33
C ASP A 177 3.70 -2.93 3.67
N LEU A 178 2.64 -3.55 4.21
CA LEU A 178 1.98 -3.11 5.43
C LEU A 178 2.74 -3.54 6.70
N LEU A 179 3.69 -4.47 6.61
CA LEU A 179 4.43 -4.95 7.79
C LEU A 179 5.33 -3.88 8.41
N PRO A 180 6.21 -3.18 7.67
CA PRO A 180 7.06 -2.14 8.25
C PRO A 180 6.30 -1.01 8.98
N PRO A 181 5.25 -0.38 8.40
CA PRO A 181 4.49 0.65 9.10
C PRO A 181 3.68 0.07 10.27
N ALA A 182 3.19 -1.17 10.21
CA ALA A 182 2.56 -1.81 11.36
C ALA A 182 3.54 -1.99 12.53
N ARG A 183 4.76 -2.45 12.26
CA ARG A 183 5.81 -2.64 13.28
C ARG A 183 6.23 -1.33 13.94
N SER A 184 6.33 -0.23 13.20
CA SER A 184 6.68 1.07 13.79
C SER A 184 5.57 1.72 14.63
N LEU A 185 4.36 1.13 14.61
CA LEU A 185 3.28 1.40 15.57
C LEU A 185 3.33 0.48 16.81
N GLY A 186 4.32 -0.40 16.92
CA GLY A 186 4.47 -1.34 18.04
C GLY A 186 3.68 -2.65 17.88
N LEU A 187 3.11 -2.93 16.70
CA LEU A 187 2.43 -4.19 16.44
C LEU A 187 3.44 -5.31 16.23
N GLY A 188 3.18 -6.50 16.81
CA GLY A 188 4.07 -7.67 16.74
C GLY A 188 3.37 -8.94 16.24
N GLY A 189 4.16 -9.91 15.75
CA GLY A 189 3.66 -11.21 15.27
C GLY A 189 3.36 -11.24 13.77
N GLY A 190 2.58 -12.24 13.33
CA GLY A 190 2.08 -12.34 11.95
C GLY A 190 0.83 -11.49 11.73
N LEU A 191 0.29 -11.48 10.51
CA LEU A 191 -0.89 -10.68 10.13
C LEU A 191 -2.04 -10.89 11.12
N LYS A 192 -2.39 -12.14 11.41
CA LYS A 192 -3.45 -12.50 12.37
C LYS A 192 -3.23 -11.96 13.77
N ASP A 193 -1.99 -12.01 14.24
CA ASP A 193 -1.65 -11.55 15.59
C ASP A 193 -1.82 -10.02 15.66
N MET A 194 -1.42 -9.30 14.60
CA MET A 194 -1.55 -7.85 14.51
C MET A 194 -3.00 -7.40 14.29
N GLU A 195 -3.78 -8.09 13.47
CA GLU A 195 -5.22 -7.83 13.31
C GLU A 195 -5.97 -7.95 14.63
N LYS A 196 -5.67 -8.99 15.42
CA LYS A 196 -6.24 -9.16 16.76
C LYS A 196 -5.88 -7.99 17.69
N GLN A 197 -4.62 -7.51 17.65
CA GLN A 197 -4.20 -6.32 18.40
C GLN A 197 -4.95 -5.04 17.96
N LEU A 198 -5.43 -5.00 16.73
CA LEU A 198 -6.22 -3.90 16.18
C LEU A 198 -7.75 -4.10 16.33
N GLY A 199 -8.20 -5.23 16.88
CA GLY A 199 -9.62 -5.55 17.03
C GLY A 199 -10.32 -5.96 15.72
N ILE A 200 -9.57 -6.35 14.69
CA ILE A 200 -10.13 -6.85 13.43
C ILE A 200 -10.57 -8.30 13.63
N VAL A 201 -11.85 -8.57 13.37
CA VAL A 201 -12.46 -9.89 13.58
C VAL A 201 -12.44 -10.66 12.26
N ARG A 202 -12.02 -11.92 12.34
CA ARG A 202 -12.08 -12.89 11.24
C ARG A 202 -13.20 -13.88 11.47
N ASP A 203 -13.74 -14.44 10.39
CA ASP A 203 -14.71 -15.54 10.47
C ASP A 203 -14.11 -16.76 11.18
N ALA A 204 -14.96 -17.50 11.90
CA ALA A 204 -14.54 -18.59 12.78
C ALA A 204 -13.80 -19.72 12.03
N ASP A 205 -14.19 -20.02 10.79
CA ASP A 205 -13.73 -21.19 10.03
C ASP A 205 -12.28 -21.06 9.50
N ILE A 206 -11.71 -19.85 9.54
CA ILE A 206 -10.35 -19.53 9.05
C ILE A 206 -9.42 -19.08 10.18
N LYS A 207 -9.90 -19.08 11.42
CA LYS A 207 -9.19 -18.51 12.57
C LYS A 207 -7.89 -19.26 12.87
N ASP A 208 -7.90 -20.58 12.74
CA ASP A 208 -6.81 -21.43 13.20
C ASP A 208 -5.76 -21.76 12.13
N ILE A 209 -6.08 -21.61 10.84
CA ILE A 209 -5.16 -21.97 9.73
C ILE A 209 -3.93 -21.05 9.73
N ARG A 210 -2.71 -21.58 9.90
CA ARG A 210 -1.46 -20.80 9.71
C ARG A 210 -0.75 -21.25 8.42
N GLY A 211 0.23 -20.48 7.95
CA GLY A 211 0.93 -20.78 6.69
C GLY A 211 1.52 -22.20 6.57
N HIS A 212 1.93 -22.84 7.67
CA HIS A 212 2.36 -24.24 7.63
C HIS A 212 1.21 -25.23 7.37
N GLU A 213 -0.01 -24.91 7.79
CA GLU A 213 -1.21 -25.71 7.51
C GLU A 213 -1.62 -25.58 6.04
N ALA A 214 -1.36 -24.44 5.39
CA ALA A 214 -1.64 -24.25 3.97
C ALA A 214 -0.90 -25.28 3.10
N ILE A 215 0.34 -25.62 3.45
CA ILE A 215 1.13 -26.68 2.80
C ILE A 215 0.45 -28.05 2.96
N LEU A 216 -0.08 -28.36 4.15
CA LEU A 216 -0.80 -29.62 4.40
C LEU A 216 -2.12 -29.68 3.62
N LEU A 217 -2.87 -28.57 3.58
CA LEU A 217 -4.11 -28.46 2.80
C LEU A 217 -3.83 -28.64 1.31
N TRP A 218 -2.73 -28.07 0.79
CA TRP A 218 -2.31 -28.29 -0.58
C TRP A 218 -2.00 -29.76 -0.86
N GLY A 219 -1.25 -30.43 0.02
CA GLY A 219 -0.96 -31.86 -0.09
C GLY A 219 -2.23 -32.73 -0.09
N ALA A 220 -3.18 -32.43 0.80
CA ALA A 220 -4.47 -33.13 0.85
C ALA A 220 -5.30 -32.89 -0.43
N TRP A 221 -5.34 -31.66 -0.94
CA TRP A 221 -5.98 -31.35 -2.21
C TRP A 221 -5.36 -32.14 -3.38
N LYS A 222 -4.03 -32.24 -3.43
CA LYS A 222 -3.32 -33.05 -4.44
C LYS A 222 -3.71 -34.52 -4.41
N ASN A 223 -4.20 -35.02 -3.28
CA ASN A 223 -4.74 -36.37 -3.09
C ASN A 223 -6.26 -36.48 -3.27
N GLY A 224 -6.93 -35.40 -3.72
CA GLY A 224 -8.37 -35.38 -4.04
C GLY A 224 -9.28 -34.83 -2.96
N ASP A 225 -8.75 -34.27 -1.86
CA ASP A 225 -9.58 -33.67 -0.80
C ASP A 225 -10.12 -32.29 -1.22
N ALA A 226 -11.35 -32.27 -1.72
CA ALA A 226 -12.04 -31.05 -2.11
C ALA A 226 -12.33 -30.11 -0.92
N ASN A 227 -12.40 -30.61 0.32
CA ASN A 227 -12.56 -29.76 1.49
C ASN A 227 -11.27 -29.01 1.80
N ALA A 228 -10.12 -29.68 1.68
CA ALA A 228 -8.82 -29.04 1.84
C ALA A 228 -8.63 -27.89 0.83
N TYR A 229 -9.03 -28.08 -0.43
CA TYR A 229 -9.05 -27.02 -1.44
C TYR A 229 -9.89 -25.82 -1.02
N ARG A 230 -11.14 -26.06 -0.59
CA ARG A 230 -12.04 -24.97 -0.17
C ARG A 230 -11.45 -24.20 1.00
N ARG A 231 -10.89 -24.88 1.99
CA ARG A 231 -10.25 -24.23 3.15
C ARG A 231 -9.05 -23.40 2.74
N LEU A 232 -8.17 -23.93 1.88
CA LEU A 232 -6.98 -23.24 1.38
C LEU A 232 -7.34 -21.95 0.62
N THR A 233 -8.26 -22.04 -0.34
CA THR A 233 -8.69 -20.89 -1.14
C THR A 233 -9.48 -19.87 -0.33
N THR A 234 -10.32 -20.31 0.62
CA THR A 234 -11.05 -19.41 1.53
C THR A 234 -10.10 -18.68 2.45
N TYR A 235 -9.08 -19.38 2.97
CA TYR A 235 -8.05 -18.80 3.81
C TYR A 235 -7.28 -17.68 3.09
N CYS A 236 -6.71 -17.96 1.91
CA CYS A 236 -5.95 -16.98 1.13
C CYS A 236 -6.81 -15.78 0.70
N LYS A 237 -8.06 -16.01 0.27
CA LYS A 237 -9.01 -14.92 -0.04
C LYS A 237 -9.31 -14.04 1.17
N ALA A 238 -9.48 -14.65 2.35
CA ALA A 238 -9.73 -13.89 3.56
C ALA A 238 -8.52 -13.06 3.99
N ASP A 239 -7.29 -13.58 3.86
CA ASP A 239 -6.08 -12.80 4.11
C ASP A 239 -6.04 -11.56 3.22
N CYS A 240 -6.33 -11.68 1.92
CA CYS A 240 -6.45 -10.54 1.01
C CYS A 240 -7.53 -9.53 1.44
N VAL A 241 -8.74 -9.98 1.77
CA VAL A 241 -9.85 -9.10 2.17
C VAL A 241 -9.50 -8.31 3.44
N ASN A 242 -8.89 -8.97 4.43
CA ASN A 242 -8.58 -8.34 5.70
C ASN A 242 -7.49 -7.27 5.59
N LEU A 243 -6.60 -7.35 4.59
CA LEU A 243 -5.62 -6.29 4.30
C LEU A 243 -6.28 -4.93 4.12
N ARG A 244 -7.54 -4.85 3.68
CA ARG A 244 -8.26 -3.57 3.57
C ARG A 244 -8.43 -2.89 4.92
N ALA A 245 -9.06 -3.58 5.87
CA ALA A 245 -9.31 -3.05 7.21
C ALA A 245 -8.00 -2.83 7.98
N PHE A 246 -7.03 -3.74 7.79
CA PHE A 246 -5.71 -3.65 8.37
C PHE A 246 -4.95 -2.42 7.86
N GLY A 247 -4.84 -2.27 6.54
CA GLY A 247 -4.15 -1.15 5.89
C GLY A 247 -4.78 0.20 6.21
N GLU A 248 -6.12 0.28 6.25
CA GLU A 248 -6.84 1.49 6.66
C GLU A 248 -6.46 1.90 8.09
N THR A 249 -6.42 0.93 9.00
CA THR A 249 -6.10 1.17 10.41
C THR A 249 -4.64 1.57 10.60
N VAL A 250 -3.71 0.88 9.91
CA VAL A 250 -2.27 1.20 9.94
C VAL A 250 -2.02 2.58 9.37
N TRP A 251 -2.57 2.88 8.19
CA TRP A 251 -2.46 4.19 7.56
C TRP A 251 -2.97 5.30 8.48
N ARG A 252 -4.19 5.14 9.03
CA ARG A 252 -4.79 6.14 9.93
C ARG A 252 -3.92 6.38 11.15
N ARG A 253 -3.48 5.32 11.84
CA ARG A 253 -2.64 5.46 13.04
C ARG A 253 -1.27 6.08 12.75
N GLN A 254 -0.66 5.75 11.61
CA GLN A 254 0.56 6.41 11.18
C GLN A 254 0.33 7.89 10.90
N TRP A 255 -0.72 8.20 10.13
CA TRP A 255 -1.09 9.56 9.79
C TRP A 255 -1.38 10.40 11.04
N ASP A 256 -2.16 9.87 11.99
CA ASP A 256 -2.46 10.51 13.27
C ASP A 256 -1.21 10.76 14.12
N LYS A 257 -0.18 9.91 14.00
CA LYS A 257 1.08 10.06 14.71
C LYS A 257 1.96 11.16 14.12
N ILE A 258 2.00 11.29 12.79
CA ILE A 258 2.98 12.16 12.12
C ILE A 258 2.41 13.50 11.63
N PHE A 259 1.12 13.55 11.28
CA PHE A 259 0.50 14.70 10.65
C PHE A 259 -0.29 15.53 11.66
N THR A 260 -1.25 14.90 12.34
CA THR A 260 -2.20 15.57 13.26
C THR A 260 -1.54 16.46 14.33
N PRO A 261 -0.40 16.09 14.95
CA PRO A 261 0.25 16.95 15.96
C PRO A 261 0.90 18.21 15.40
N HIS A 262 1.12 18.25 14.09
CA HIS A 262 1.91 19.28 13.42
C HIS A 262 1.10 20.12 12.44
N ALA A 263 0.02 19.58 11.86
CA ALA A 263 -0.83 20.30 10.93
C ALA A 263 -1.55 21.48 11.61
N ARG A 264 -1.38 22.68 11.05
CA ARG A 264 -2.14 23.87 11.42
C ARG A 264 -2.95 24.36 10.24
N GLU A 265 -4.16 24.83 10.50
CA GLU A 265 -4.94 25.56 9.50
C GLU A 265 -4.59 27.05 9.58
N VAL A 266 -4.15 27.61 8.46
CA VAL A 266 -3.78 29.00 8.32
C VAL A 266 -4.45 29.55 7.06
N ASP A 267 -5.18 30.66 7.21
CA ASP A 267 -5.77 31.40 6.11
C ASP A 267 -4.79 32.45 5.60
N PHE A 268 -3.87 32.00 4.75
CA PHE A 268 -2.84 32.86 4.14
C PHE A 268 -3.45 33.94 3.25
N ASP A 269 -4.58 33.67 2.58
CA ASP A 269 -5.25 34.63 1.71
C ASP A 269 -5.73 35.84 2.52
N ARG A 270 -6.31 35.60 3.71
CA ARG A 270 -6.69 36.66 4.64
C ARG A 270 -5.49 37.42 5.20
N ILE A 271 -4.43 36.72 5.62
CA ILE A 271 -3.23 37.33 6.22
C ILE A 271 -2.52 38.22 5.20
N ASN A 272 -2.29 37.71 4.00
CA ASN A 272 -1.57 38.41 2.94
C ASN A 272 -2.41 39.57 2.38
N GLY A 273 -3.74 39.40 2.28
CA GLY A 273 -4.64 40.49 1.92
C GLY A 273 -4.68 41.64 2.94
N GLN A 274 -4.60 41.33 4.24
CA GLN A 274 -4.51 42.36 5.29
C GLN A 274 -3.18 43.11 5.25
N GLN A 275 -2.05 42.41 5.04
CA GLN A 275 -0.75 43.06 4.89
C GLN A 275 -0.71 44.02 3.70
N MET A 276 -1.29 43.65 2.54
CA MET A 276 -1.35 44.55 1.38
C MET A 276 -2.23 45.78 1.59
N SER A 277 -3.22 45.72 2.50
CA SER A 277 -4.11 46.87 2.80
C SER A 277 -3.51 47.91 3.77
N LEU A 278 -2.40 47.56 4.43
CA LEU A 278 -1.70 48.39 5.41
C LEU A 278 -0.54 49.19 4.79
N PHE A 279 -0.25 48.99 3.50
CA PHE A 279 0.72 49.75 2.70
C PHE A 279 0.00 50.59 1.65
#